data_AF-A0A925VKP0-F1
#
_entry.id   AF-A0A925VKP0-F1
#
_cell.length_a   1.000
_cell.length_b   1.000
_cell.length_c   1.000
_cell.angle_alpha   90.00
_cell.angle_beta   90.00
_cell.angle_gamma   90.00
#
_symmetry.space_group_name_H-M   'P 1'
#
loop_
_entity.id
_entity.type
_entity.pdbx_description
1 polymer ?
#
loop_
_entity_poly.entity_id
_entity_poly.type
_entity_poly.pdbx_seq_one_letter_code
_entity_poly.pdbx_strand_id
1 'polypeptide(L)'
;MSWRLEVAVPIPAHSALGDTLGYASAVPLAAGTLVRVPLGRREVLGVVMSASRHEEEGIGIDLKPIGGALEGLSPLDEAWRDLVAFAARYYQRALGEVALAALPPQLRELTAVQLARRRKRHAAAEPLAEPTDAMNLIALSAEQAGAL
;
A
#
# COMPACT_ATOMS: atom_id res chain seq x y z
N MET A 1 -16.29 -19.10 -4.93
CA MET A 1 -16.43 -17.66 -5.24
C MET A 1 -15.04 -17.05 -5.21
N SER A 2 -14.44 -16.83 -6.38
CA SER A 2 -13.11 -16.23 -6.50
C SER A 2 -13.22 -14.75 -6.85
N TRP A 3 -12.27 -13.96 -6.36
CA TRP A 3 -12.12 -12.55 -6.67
C TRP A 3 -10.88 -12.37 -7.52
N ARG A 4 -10.98 -11.51 -8.54
CA ARG A 4 -9.83 -11.05 -9.32
C ARG A 4 -9.36 -9.72 -8.74
N LEU A 5 -8.08 -9.65 -8.42
CA LEU A 5 -7.41 -8.45 -7.92
C LEU A 5 -6.45 -7.94 -8.98
N GLU A 6 -6.52 -6.65 -9.29
CA GLU A 6 -5.48 -5.97 -10.05
C GLU A 6 -4.50 -5.36 -9.06
N VAL A 7 -3.26 -5.87 -9.05
CA VAL A 7 -2.26 -5.54 -8.03
C VAL A 7 -1.07 -4.85 -8.66
N ALA A 8 -0.72 -3.66 -8.16
CA ALA A 8 0.51 -2.97 -8.50
C ALA A 8 1.70 -3.64 -7.78
N VAL A 9 2.67 -4.13 -8.54
CA VAL A 9 3.87 -4.83 -8.05
C VAL A 9 5.13 -4.18 -8.62
N PRO A 10 6.30 -4.29 -7.95
CA PRO A 10 7.54 -3.68 -8.43
C PRO A 10 8.10 -4.48 -9.63
N ILE A 11 7.61 -4.14 -10.83
CA ILE A 11 8.11 -4.61 -12.12
C ILE A 11 8.88 -3.48 -12.82
N PRO A 12 9.95 -3.78 -13.59
CA PRO A 12 10.71 -2.76 -14.29
C PRO A 12 9.83 -1.93 -15.24
N ALA A 13 10.14 -0.64 -15.37
CA ALA A 13 9.58 0.20 -16.42
C ALA A 13 9.83 -0.42 -17.80
N HIS A 14 8.81 -0.40 -18.68
CA HIS A 14 8.79 -1.05 -20.00
C HIS A 14 8.69 -2.57 -20.03
N SER A 15 8.29 -3.18 -18.91
CA SER A 15 7.79 -4.55 -18.96
C SER A 15 6.56 -4.62 -19.86
N ALA A 16 6.48 -5.63 -20.73
CA ALA A 16 5.28 -5.87 -21.56
C ALA A 16 4.04 -6.28 -20.73
N LEU A 17 4.16 -6.33 -19.39
CA LEU A 17 3.15 -6.84 -18.47
C LEU A 17 2.13 -5.79 -17.97
N GLY A 18 2.20 -4.53 -18.39
CA GLY A 18 1.27 -3.48 -17.98
C GLY A 18 1.54 -2.89 -16.58
N ASP A 19 0.64 -2.04 -16.08
CA ASP A 19 0.81 -1.33 -14.80
C ASP A 19 0.45 -2.17 -13.57
N THR A 20 -0.42 -3.16 -13.74
CA THR A 20 -0.90 -4.09 -12.70
C THR A 20 -0.85 -5.53 -13.18
N LEU A 21 -0.78 -6.47 -12.23
CA LEU A 21 -0.92 -7.90 -12.49
C LEU A 21 -2.20 -8.44 -11.84
N GLY A 22 -2.88 -9.34 -12.55
CA GLY A 22 -4.05 -10.05 -12.07
C GLY A 22 -3.68 -11.18 -11.10
N TYR A 23 -4.37 -11.25 -9.96
CA TYR A 23 -4.25 -12.33 -8.97
C TYR A 23 -5.62 -12.80 -8.50
N ALA A 24 -5.68 -14.05 -8.03
CA ALA A 24 -6.87 -14.61 -7.41
C ALA A 24 -6.88 -14.41 -5.89
N SER A 25 -8.07 -14.15 -5.34
CA SER A 25 -8.31 -14.13 -3.89
C SER A 25 -9.60 -14.88 -3.55
N ALA A 26 -9.62 -15.55 -2.40
CA ALA A 26 -10.82 -16.21 -1.88
C ALA A 26 -11.84 -15.22 -1.30
N VAL A 27 -11.37 -14.03 -0.90
CA VAL A 27 -12.17 -12.99 -0.24
C VAL A 27 -12.04 -11.66 -0.99
N PRO A 28 -13.07 -10.79 -0.93
CA PRO A 28 -12.95 -9.43 -1.44
C PRO A 28 -11.89 -8.69 -0.62
N LEU A 29 -11.02 -7.95 -1.31
CA LEU A 29 -10.09 -7.01 -0.69
C LEU A 29 -10.38 -5.61 -1.20
N ALA A 30 -10.34 -4.63 -0.31
CA ALA A 30 -10.52 -3.23 -0.68
C ALA A 30 -9.32 -2.73 -1.51
N ALA A 31 -9.57 -1.79 -2.42
CA ALA A 31 -8.50 -1.06 -3.07
C ALA A 31 -7.63 -0.34 -2.00
N GLY A 32 -6.32 -0.32 -2.21
CA GLY A 32 -5.32 0.15 -1.26
C GLY A 32 -4.84 -0.90 -0.27
N THR A 33 -5.42 -2.11 -0.26
CA THR A 33 -4.95 -3.18 0.62
C THR A 33 -3.55 -3.62 0.20
N LEU A 34 -2.65 -3.76 1.19
CA LEU A 34 -1.32 -4.32 0.98
C LEU A 34 -1.38 -5.85 0.98
N VAL A 35 -0.83 -6.47 -0.05
CA VAL A 35 -0.85 -7.93 -0.24
C VAL A 35 0.53 -8.48 -0.57
N ARG A 36 0.80 -9.72 -0.18
CA ARG A 36 1.94 -10.51 -0.67
C ARG A 36 1.48 -11.33 -1.87
N VAL A 37 2.26 -11.27 -2.94
CA VAL A 37 1.93 -11.95 -4.20
C VAL A 37 3.16 -12.60 -4.83
N PRO A 38 2.99 -13.75 -5.51
CA PRO A 38 4.07 -14.37 -6.24
C PRO A 38 4.43 -13.58 -7.51
N LEU A 39 5.73 -13.30 -7.69
CA LEU A 39 6.29 -12.66 -8.88
C LEU A 39 7.52 -13.45 -9.34
N GLY A 40 7.36 -14.28 -10.38
CA GLY A 40 8.39 -15.23 -10.80
C GLY A 40 8.66 -16.28 -9.73
N ARG A 41 9.90 -16.31 -9.19
CA ARG A 41 10.35 -17.25 -8.13
C ARG A 41 10.33 -16.64 -6.72
N ARG A 42 9.96 -15.37 -6.59
CA ARG A 42 9.96 -14.63 -5.32
C ARG A 42 8.54 -14.20 -4.94
N GLU A 43 8.34 -13.91 -3.67
CA GLU A 43 7.16 -13.16 -3.20
C GLU A 43 7.51 -11.70 -2.98
N VAL A 44 6.61 -10.81 -3.38
CA VAL A 44 6.78 -9.36 -3.26
C VAL A 44 5.57 -8.73 -2.59
N LEU A 45 5.76 -7.54 -2.03
CA LEU A 45 4.64 -6.71 -1.62
C LEU A 45 3.98 -6.09 -2.86
N GLY A 46 2.66 -6.02 -2.87
CA GLY A 46 1.88 -5.31 -3.87
C GLY A 46 0.74 -4.52 -3.22
N VAL A 47 0.17 -3.61 -3.98
CA VAL A 47 -0.98 -2.78 -3.59
C VAL A 47 -2.16 -3.16 -4.47
N VAL A 48 -3.30 -3.51 -3.87
CA VAL A 48 -4.54 -3.76 -4.62
C VAL A 48 -5.02 -2.44 -5.22
N MET A 49 -5.09 -2.34 -6.53
CA MET A 49 -5.59 -1.15 -7.24
C MET A 49 -7.11 -1.24 -7.46
N SER A 50 -7.60 -2.43 -7.77
CA SER A 50 -9.02 -2.72 -7.87
C SER A 50 -9.29 -4.21 -7.62
N ALA A 51 -10.55 -4.52 -7.30
CA ALA A 51 -11.03 -5.88 -7.10
C ALA A 51 -12.38 -6.06 -7.80
N SER A 52 -12.54 -7.15 -8.52
CA SER A 52 -13.80 -7.53 -9.16
C SER A 52 -14.15 -8.98 -8.84
N ARG A 53 -15.45 -9.26 -8.82
CA ARG A 53 -15.91 -10.64 -8.69
C ARG A 53 -15.51 -11.39 -9.95
N HIS A 54 -14.86 -12.54 -9.80
CA HIS A 54 -14.51 -13.38 -10.93
C HIS A 54 -15.67 -14.33 -11.20
N GLU A 55 -16.30 -14.18 -12.36
CA GLU A 55 -17.27 -15.13 -12.89
C GLU A 55 -16.49 -16.12 -13.75
N GLU A 56 -16.59 -17.42 -13.43
CA GLU A 56 -15.91 -18.51 -14.14
C GLU A 56 -16.57 -18.75 -15.51
N GLU A 57 -16.57 -17.74 -16.38
CA GLU A 57 -17.10 -17.85 -17.73
C GLU A 57 -15.99 -17.65 -18.76
N GLY A 58 -15.39 -18.76 -19.17
CA GLY A 58 -14.50 -18.84 -20.32
C GLY A 58 -13.18 -19.55 -20.07
N ILE A 59 -12.46 -19.81 -21.17
CA ILE A 59 -11.08 -20.33 -21.19
C ILE A 59 -10.15 -19.21 -20.67
N GLY A 60 -10.22 -18.96 -19.36
CA GLY A 60 -9.52 -17.88 -18.69
C GLY A 60 -8.08 -18.26 -18.34
N ILE A 61 -7.21 -17.25 -18.31
CA ILE A 61 -5.84 -17.39 -17.79
C ILE A 61 -5.93 -17.79 -16.32
N ASP A 62 -5.27 -18.89 -15.94
CA ASP A 62 -5.22 -19.35 -14.55
C ASP A 62 -4.44 -18.33 -13.69
N LEU A 63 -5.16 -17.57 -12.87
CA LEU A 63 -4.60 -16.53 -12.02
C LEU A 63 -3.97 -17.15 -10.78
N LYS A 64 -2.71 -16.82 -10.52
CA LYS A 64 -2.05 -17.24 -9.29
C LYS A 64 -2.76 -16.63 -8.07
N PRO A 65 -2.92 -17.39 -6.97
CA PRO A 65 -3.48 -16.84 -5.75
C PRO A 65 -2.51 -15.85 -5.10
N ILE A 66 -3.04 -14.88 -4.36
CA ILE A 66 -2.24 -14.05 -3.45
C ILE A 66 -1.67 -14.92 -2.31
N GLY A 67 -0.48 -14.57 -1.82
CA GLY A 67 0.14 -15.20 -0.65
C GLY A 67 -0.51 -14.76 0.68
N GLY A 68 -1.15 -13.59 0.70
CA GLY A 68 -1.96 -13.11 1.82
C GLY A 68 -2.00 -11.60 1.95
N ALA A 69 -2.99 -11.06 2.66
CA ALA A 69 -3.09 -9.64 2.96
C ALA A 69 -2.26 -9.26 4.21
N LEU A 70 -1.70 -8.05 4.24
CA LEU A 70 -1.11 -7.48 5.45
C LEU A 70 -2.22 -6.95 6.35
N GLU A 71 -2.68 -7.82 7.25
CA GLU A 71 -3.83 -7.54 8.09
C GLU A 71 -3.62 -6.42 9.12
N GLY A 72 -4.76 -5.82 9.50
CA GLY A 72 -4.89 -4.77 10.49
C GLY A 72 -4.57 -3.38 9.97
N LEU A 73 -3.87 -3.22 8.85
CA LEU A 73 -3.60 -1.90 8.27
C LEU A 73 -4.85 -1.40 7.55
N SER A 74 -5.21 -0.14 7.77
CA SER A 74 -6.22 0.49 6.94
C SER A 74 -5.74 0.49 5.48
N PRO A 75 -6.59 0.15 4.51
CA PRO A 75 -6.25 0.28 3.10
C PRO A 75 -5.80 1.70 2.78
N LEU A 76 -4.83 1.82 1.86
CA LEU A 76 -4.40 3.11 1.34
C LEU A 76 -5.56 3.77 0.61
N ASP A 77 -5.85 5.02 0.97
CA ASP A 77 -7.01 5.72 0.45
C ASP A 77 -6.90 6.01 -1.07
N GLU A 78 -7.99 6.54 -1.63
CA GLU A 78 -8.07 6.88 -3.05
C GLU A 78 -7.11 8.00 -3.43
N ALA A 79 -7.02 9.05 -2.62
CA ALA A 79 -6.13 10.18 -2.89
C ALA A 79 -4.66 9.75 -2.99
N TRP A 80 -4.22 8.83 -2.12
CA TRP A 80 -2.88 8.26 -2.18
C TRP A 80 -2.66 7.45 -3.46
N ARG A 81 -3.63 6.60 -3.82
CA ARG A 81 -3.55 5.78 -5.04
C ARG A 81 -3.50 6.63 -6.30
N ASP A 82 -4.29 7.71 -6.33
CA ASP A 82 -4.32 8.67 -7.44
C ASP A 82 -3.00 9.44 -7.56
N LEU A 83 -2.45 9.89 -6.43
CA LEU A 83 -1.15 10.57 -6.39
C LEU A 83 -0.03 9.68 -6.91
N VAL A 84 0.00 8.41 -6.47
CA VAL A 84 1.00 7.43 -6.93
C VAL A 84 0.84 7.12 -8.41
N ALA A 85 -0.40 6.95 -8.88
CA ALA A 85 -0.68 6.72 -10.30
C ALA A 85 -0.29 7.94 -11.17
N PHE A 86 -0.58 9.14 -10.69
CA PHE A 86 -0.13 10.38 -11.34
C PHE A 86 1.40 10.45 -11.40
N ALA A 87 2.09 10.24 -10.27
CA ALA A 87 3.54 10.30 -10.20
C ALA A 87 4.21 9.25 -11.10
N ALA A 88 3.68 8.02 -11.15
CA ALA A 88 4.14 6.96 -12.04
C ALA A 88 4.07 7.40 -13.52
N ARG A 89 2.92 7.94 -13.95
CA ARG A 89 2.76 8.45 -15.33
C ARG A 89 3.67 9.64 -15.61
N TYR A 90 3.74 10.59 -14.69
CA TYR A 90 4.49 11.83 -14.87
C TYR A 90 6.01 11.58 -14.95
N TYR A 91 6.55 10.76 -14.06
CA TYR A 91 7.97 10.41 -14.04
C TYR A 91 8.32 9.21 -14.92
N GLN A 92 7.37 8.68 -15.68
CA GLN A 92 7.55 7.53 -16.57
C GLN A 92 8.18 6.33 -15.84
N ARG A 93 7.72 6.08 -14.61
CA ARG A 93 8.14 4.95 -13.77
C ARG A 93 6.99 3.96 -13.64
N ALA A 94 7.30 2.69 -13.39
CA ALA A 94 6.28 1.68 -13.18
C ALA A 94 5.45 1.95 -11.91
N LEU A 95 4.14 1.74 -12.00
CA LEU A 95 3.20 2.04 -10.91
C LEU A 95 3.62 1.39 -9.58
N GLY A 96 3.93 0.09 -9.60
CA GLY A 96 4.34 -0.60 -8.39
C GLY A 96 5.71 -0.17 -7.86
N GLU A 97 6.64 0.28 -8.70
CA GLU A 97 7.90 0.86 -8.21
C GLU A 97 7.64 2.13 -7.40
N VAL A 98 6.82 3.03 -7.93
CA VAL A 98 6.45 4.29 -7.26
C VAL A 98 5.65 4.00 -5.98
N ALA A 99 4.65 3.12 -6.07
CA ALA A 99 3.81 2.73 -4.94
C ALA A 99 4.65 2.20 -3.78
N LEU A 100 5.58 1.27 -4.05
CA LEU A 100 6.41 0.68 -3.00
C LEU A 100 7.47 1.66 -2.48
N ALA A 101 8.01 2.55 -3.33
CA ALA A 101 8.96 3.57 -2.90
C ALA A 101 8.33 4.58 -1.92
N ALA A 102 7.03 4.88 -2.09
CA ALA A 102 6.27 5.75 -1.20
C ALA A 102 5.94 5.11 0.16
N LEU A 103 6.16 3.80 0.32
CA LEU A 103 5.90 3.08 1.58
C LEU A 103 7.14 3.02 2.48
N PRO A 104 6.94 3.09 3.82
CA PRO A 104 8.00 2.83 4.79
C PRO A 104 8.73 1.52 4.48
N PRO A 105 10.08 1.48 4.53
CA PRO A 105 10.87 0.30 4.15
C PRO A 105 10.49 -0.93 4.98
N GLN A 106 10.10 -0.73 6.24
CA GLN A 106 9.70 -1.82 7.12
C GLN A 106 8.42 -2.52 6.64
N LEU A 107 7.48 -1.83 5.98
CA LEU A 107 6.31 -2.50 5.41
C LEU A 107 6.67 -3.38 4.21
N ARG A 108 7.73 -3.02 3.48
CA ARG A 108 8.24 -3.81 2.34
C ARG A 108 8.91 -5.10 2.79
N GLU A 109 9.63 -5.06 3.91
CA GLU A 109 10.45 -6.17 4.41
C GLU A 109 9.70 -7.11 5.36
N LEU A 110 8.80 -6.59 6.20
CA LEU A 110 8.16 -7.38 7.24
C LEU A 110 7.15 -8.38 6.68
N THR A 111 7.19 -9.60 7.20
CA THR A 111 6.09 -10.56 7.06
C THR A 111 4.85 -10.09 7.85
N ALA A 112 3.67 -10.57 7.47
CA ALA A 112 2.42 -10.25 8.17
C ALA A 112 2.51 -10.56 9.68
N VAL A 113 3.14 -11.68 10.05
CA VAL A 113 3.35 -12.07 11.45
C VAL A 113 4.25 -11.09 12.19
N GLN A 114 5.36 -10.66 11.59
CA GLN A 114 6.28 -9.70 12.22
C GLN A 114 5.60 -8.33 12.39
N LEU A 115 4.81 -7.90 11.40
CA LEU A 115 4.03 -6.67 11.48
C LEU A 115 3.00 -6.73 12.62
N ALA A 116 2.22 -7.80 12.71
CA ALA A 116 1.24 -7.99 13.78
C ALA A 116 1.89 -7.93 15.18
N ARG A 117 3.04 -8.58 15.37
CA ARG A 117 3.81 -8.53 16.64
C ARG A 117 4.28 -7.12 16.97
N ARG A 118 4.77 -6.37 15.97
CA ARG A 118 5.25 -4.98 16.18
C ARG A 118 4.10 -4.05 16.53
N ARG A 119 2.93 -4.24 15.91
CA ARG A 119 1.73 -3.48 16.25
C ARG A 119 1.23 -3.77 17.65
N LYS A 120 1.19 -5.04 18.07
CA LYS A 120 0.81 -5.38 19.44
C LYS A 120 1.72 -4.68 20.47
N ARG A 121 3.02 -4.55 20.16
CA ARG A 121 3.96 -3.78 20.99
C ARG A 121 3.65 -2.28 21.00
N HIS A 122 3.31 -1.68 19.86
CA HIS A 122 2.89 -0.27 19.80
C HIS A 122 1.55 -0.01 20.48
N ALA A 123 0.55 -0.88 20.30
CA ALA A 123 -0.75 -0.77 20.95
C ALA A 123 -0.67 -0.99 22.48
N ALA A 124 0.28 -1.82 22.94
CA ALA A 124 0.60 -1.95 24.36
C ALA A 124 1.38 -0.74 24.91
N ALA A 125 1.87 0.14 24.03
CA ALA A 125 2.59 1.35 24.35
C ALA A 125 1.75 2.58 23.92
N GLU A 126 0.63 2.86 24.61
CA GLU A 126 -0.09 4.14 24.45
C GLU A 126 -0.62 4.71 25.78
N PRO A 127 -0.72 6.06 25.91
CA PRO A 127 -0.43 7.09 24.90
C PRO A 127 0.91 7.83 25.16
N LEU A 128 1.60 8.27 24.10
CA LEU A 128 2.41 9.48 24.22
C LEU A 128 1.47 10.58 24.69
N ALA A 129 1.82 11.24 25.80
CA ALA A 129 1.07 12.38 26.33
C ALA A 129 0.62 13.29 25.18
N GLU A 130 -0.63 13.76 25.24
CA GLU A 130 -1.16 14.72 24.28
C GLU A 130 -0.10 15.79 24.01
N PRO A 131 0.14 16.19 22.75
CA PRO A 131 1.00 17.32 22.47
C PRO A 131 0.25 18.57 22.93
N THR A 132 0.28 18.85 24.24
CA THR A 132 -0.33 20.03 24.86
C THR A 132 0.38 21.32 24.44
N ASP A 133 1.35 21.27 23.52
CA ASP A 133 2.23 22.41 23.24
C ASP A 133 2.56 22.62 21.76
N ALA A 134 1.90 21.93 20.81
CA ALA A 134 2.14 22.20 19.39
C ALA A 134 1.65 23.61 18.98
N MET A 135 0.59 24.11 19.64
CA MET A 135 0.04 25.46 19.38
C MET A 135 0.96 26.57 19.92
N ASN A 136 1.65 26.32 21.05
CA ASN A 136 2.58 27.28 21.65
C ASN A 136 3.87 27.45 20.82
N LEU A 137 4.27 26.43 20.06
CA LEU A 137 5.42 26.52 19.14
C LEU A 137 5.12 27.37 17.89
N ILE A 138 3.85 27.65 17.60
CA ILE A 138 3.41 28.44 16.43
C ILE A 138 3.20 29.92 16.80
N ALA A 139 3.08 30.26 18.09
CA ALA A 139 2.93 31.63 18.54
C ALA A 139 4.17 32.48 18.19
N LEU A 140 3.94 33.69 17.66
CA LEU A 140 5.02 34.63 17.37
C LEU A 140 5.82 34.93 18.65
N SER A 141 7.15 34.96 18.53
CA SER A 141 8.00 35.43 19.62
C SER A 141 7.71 36.90 19.94
N ALA A 142 8.05 37.33 21.15
CA ALA A 142 7.88 38.73 21.56
C ALA A 142 8.63 39.70 20.62
N GLU A 143 9.78 39.28 20.09
CA GLU A 143 10.55 40.05 19.10
C GLU A 143 9.84 40.15 17.74
N GLN A 144 9.18 39.08 17.29
CA GLN A 144 8.42 39.08 16.04
C GLN A 144 7.16 39.95 16.12
N ALA A 145 6.49 39.94 17.27
CA ALA A 145 5.31 40.77 17.50
C ALA A 145 5.64 42.28 17.56
N GLY A 146 6.83 42.65 18.01
CA GLY A 146 7.30 44.05 18.06
C GLY A 146 7.80 44.62 16.72
N ALA A 147 7.91 43.79 15.69
CA ALA A 147 8.36 44.17 14.35
C ALA A 147 7.21 44.41 13.34
N LEU A 148 5.96 44.29 13.79
CA LEU A 148 4.74 44.66 13.04
C LEU A 148 4.28 46.07 13.44
#